data_AF-A0A2E6C160-F1
#
_entry.id   AF-A0A2E6C160-F1
#
_cell.length_a   1.000
_cell.length_b   1.000
_cell.length_c   1.000
_cell.angle_alpha   90.00
_cell.angle_beta   90.00
_cell.angle_gamma   90.00
#
_symmetry.space_group_name_H-M   'P 1'
#
loop_
_entity.id
_entity.type
_entity.pdbx_description
1 polymer ?
#
loop_
_entity_poly.entity_id
_entity_poly.type
_entity_poly.pdbx_seq_one_letter_code
_entity_poly.pdbx_strand_id
1 'polypeptide(L)' 'MEFAWYSICLVLAFAFTRWFTENFKIHIRSERLWLHHWIMASIAMIGLLVANIDSVFVWGGLTGIALEGLGRKNWSISRK' A
#
# COMPACT_ATOMS: atom_id res chain seq x y z
N MET A 1 -14.55 -1.53 13.79
CA MET A 1 -13.08 -1.84 13.82
C MET A 1 -12.65 -3.06 12.99
N GLU A 2 -13.47 -4.11 12.80
CA GLU A 2 -13.08 -5.26 11.97
C GLU A 2 -12.60 -4.86 10.55
N PHE A 3 -13.29 -3.90 9.93
CA PHE A 3 -12.92 -3.37 8.62
C PHE A 3 -11.59 -2.60 8.62
N ALA A 4 -11.20 -1.98 9.73
CA ALA A 4 -9.92 -1.29 9.85
C ALA A 4 -8.75 -2.28 9.75
N TRP A 5 -8.83 -3.38 10.51
CA TRP A 5 -7.87 -4.47 10.46
C TRP A 5 -7.87 -5.17 9.10
N TYR A 6 -9.05 -5.44 8.55
CA TYR A 6 -9.17 -5.99 7.19
C TYR A 6 -8.44 -5.11 6.17
N SER A 7 -8.72 -3.79 6.18
CA SER A 7 -8.10 -2.83 5.26
C SER A 7 -6.57 -2.78 5.41
N ILE A 8 -6.05 -2.74 6.64
CA ILE A 8 -4.60 -2.75 6.91
C ILE A 8 -3.97 -4.05 6.39
N CYS A 9 -4.53 -5.20 6.77
CA CYS A 9 -4.03 -6.50 6.33
C CYS A 9 -4.04 -6.64 4.81
N LEU A 10 -5.08 -6.13 4.15
CA LEU A 10 -5.19 -6.15 2.69
C LEU A 10 -4.10 -5.31 2.03
N VAL A 11 -3.88 -4.07 2.50
CA VAL A 11 -2.80 -3.20 1.99
C VAL A 11 -1.43 -3.85 2.21
N LEU A 12 -1.19 -4.43 3.39
CA LEU A 12 0.05 -5.14 3.71
C LEU A 12 0.27 -6.36 2.80
N ALA A 13 -0.76 -7.15 2.53
CA ALA A 13 -0.67 -8.31 1.65
C ALA A 13 -0.30 -7.90 0.22
N PHE A 14 -0.85 -6.80 -0.30
CA PHE A 14 -0.50 -6.26 -1.61
C PHE A 14 0.93 -5.72 -1.64
N ALA A 15 1.33 -4.95 -0.62
CA ALA A 15 2.69 -4.43 -0.51
C ALA A 15 3.72 -5.56 -0.43
N PHE A 16 3.44 -6.59 0.38
CA PHE A 16 4.26 -7.79 0.50
C PHE A 16 4.34 -8.53 -0.84
N THR A 17 3.20 -8.79 -1.48
CA THR A 17 3.18 -9.47 -2.79
C THR A 17 4.01 -8.72 -3.83
N ARG A 18 3.91 -7.38 -3.87
CA ARG A 18 4.72 -6.54 -4.75
C ARG A 18 6.21 -6.68 -4.45
N TRP A 19 6.61 -6.71 -3.19
CA TRP A 19 8.01 -6.92 -2.81
C TRP A 19 8.60 -8.23 -3.36
N PHE A 20 7.82 -9.31 -3.36
CA PHE A 20 8.28 -10.60 -3.86
C PHE A 20 8.21 -10.73 -5.39
N THR A 21 7.18 -10.15 -6.01
CA THR A 21 6.83 -10.42 -7.41
C THR A 21 7.12 -9.29 -8.39
N GLU A 22 7.40 -8.08 -7.92
CA GLU A 22 7.81 -6.99 -8.79
C GLU A 22 9.29 -7.20 -9.15
N ASN A 23 9.60 -7.26 -10.44
CA ASN A 23 10.99 -7.24 -10.89
C ASN A 23 11.52 -5.81 -10.78
N PHE A 24 12.07 -5.47 -9.61
CA PHE A 24 12.78 -4.23 -9.41
C PHE A 24 14.04 -4.25 -10.27
N LYS A 25 13.96 -3.73 -11.50
CA LYS A 25 15.15 -3.27 -12.20
C LYS A 25 15.68 -2.09 -11.39
N ILE A 26 16.59 -2.36 -10.46
CA ILE A 26 17.28 -1.35 -9.64
C ILE A 26 18.21 -0.58 -10.58
N HIS A 27 17.64 0.24 -11.45
CA HIS A 27 18.35 1.38 -12.01
C HIS A 27 18.29 2.43 -10.92
N ILE A 28 19.40 2.63 -10.21
CA ILE A 28 19.65 3.82 -9.40
C ILE A 28 19.76 5.00 -10.38
N ARG A 29 18.64 5.38 -10.98
CA ARG A 29 18.50 6.66 -11.66
C ARG A 29 17.66 7.52 -10.71
N SER A 30 18.38 8.10 -9.76
CA SER A 30 18.00 9.27 -8.97
C SER A 30 17.18 10.23 -9.80
N GLU A 31 15.98 10.62 -9.33
CA GLU A 31 15.31 11.90 -9.68
C GLU A 31 13.99 12.12 -8.91
N ARG A 32 13.37 11.11 -8.25
CA ARG A 32 12.17 11.36 -7.45
C ARG A 32 11.97 10.29 -6.38
N LEU A 33 12.36 10.60 -5.14
CA LEU A 33 11.73 10.03 -3.94
C LEU A 33 10.27 10.51 -3.91
N TRP A 34 9.44 10.00 -4.82
CA TRP A 34 8.01 10.20 -4.81
C TRP A 34 7.51 9.30 -3.68
N LEU A 35 7.30 9.88 -2.49
CA LEU A 35 6.55 9.24 -1.42
C LEU A 35 5.28 8.68 -2.05
N HIS A 36 5.25 7.37 -2.27
CA HIS A 36 4.11 6.76 -2.92
C HIS A 36 2.90 7.00 -2.02
N HIS A 37 1.82 7.53 -2.58
CA HIS A 37 0.62 7.88 -1.81
C HIS A 37 0.05 6.69 -1.03
N TRP A 38 0.39 5.44 -1.41
CA TRP A 38 0.05 4.27 -0.60
C TRP A 38 0.75 4.23 0.76
N ILE A 39 1.99 4.72 0.87
CA ILE A 39 2.71 4.83 2.15
C ILE A 39 2.03 5.89 3.02
N MET A 40 1.70 7.05 2.45
CA MET A 40 0.99 8.11 3.16
C MET A 40 -0.41 7.66 3.62
N ALA A 41 -1.14 6.95 2.77
CA ALA A 41 -2.43 6.36 3.13
C ALA A 41 -2.28 5.33 4.25
N SER A 42 -1.23 4.49 4.21
CA SER A 42 -0.95 3.50 5.26
C SER A 42 -0.65 4.16 6.61
N ILE A 43 0.14 5.25 6.62
CA ILE A 43 0.42 6.03 7.84
C ILE A 43 -0.88 6.66 8.38
N ALA A 44 -1.71 7.25 7.50
CA ALA A 44 -3.00 7.79 7.90
C ALA A 44 -3.92 6.72 8.51
N MET A 45 -3.96 5.53 7.92
CA MET A 45 -4.72 4.38 8.45
C MET A 45 -4.24 3.98 9.86
N ILE A 46 -2.93 3.94 10.11
CA ILE A 46 -2.39 3.70 11.47
C ILE A 46 -2.84 4.80 12.43
N GLY A 47 -2.81 6.07 12.01
CA GLY A 47 -3.30 7.19 12.81
C GLY A 47 -4.78 7.06 13.18
N LEU A 48 -5.64 6.69 12.21
CA LEU A 48 -7.06 6.46 12.45
C LEU A 48 -7.30 5.27 13.39
N LEU A 49 -6.47 4.23 13.30
CA LEU A 49 -6.55 3.06 14.18
C LEU A 49 -6.28 3.46 15.64
N VAL A 50 -5.20 4.21 15.89
CA VAL A 50 -4.84 4.70 17.24
C VAL A 50 -5.91 5.66 17.78
N ALA A 51 -6.49 6.48 16.91
CA ALA A 51 -7.58 7.40 17.26
C ALA A 51 -8.95 6.71 17.40
N ASN A 52 -9.06 5.39 17.18
CA ASN A 52 -10.31 4.62 17.22
C ASN A 52 -11.44 5.21 16.35
N ILE A 53 -11.08 5.75 15.17
CA ILE A 53 -12.07 6.32 14.24
C ILE A 53 -12.74 5.19 13.44
N ASP A 54 -14.04 5.00 13.68
CA ASP A 54 -14.82 3.89 13.09
C ASP A 54 -15.76 4.39 11.97
N SER A 55 -15.18 4.84 10.85
CA SER A 55 -15.93 5.30 9.67
C SER A 55 -15.61 4.48 8.42
N VAL A 56 -16.57 3.66 7.98
CA VAL A 56 -16.41 2.75 6.83
C VAL A 56 -16.00 3.50 5.56
N PHE A 57 -16.56 4.70 5.32
CA PHE A 57 -16.23 5.51 4.15
C PHE A 57 -14.78 5.99 4.16
N VAL A 58 -14.28 6.44 5.32
CA VAL A 58 -12.90 6.92 5.46
C VAL A 58 -11.92 5.77 5.24
N TRP A 59 -12.18 4.62 5.87
CA TRP A 59 -11.34 3.44 5.73
C TRP A 59 -11.37 2.86 4.31
N GLY A 60 -12.54 2.80 3.68
CA GLY A 60 -12.69 2.39 2.28
C GLY A 60 -11.94 3.31 1.32
N GLY A 61 -12.07 4.63 1.51
CA GLY A 61 -11.35 5.63 0.72
C GLY A 61 -9.82 5.49 0.84
N LEU A 62 -9.31 5.40 2.07
CA LEU A 62 -7.88 5.21 2.31
C LEU A 62 -7.36 3.88 1.75
N THR A 63 -8.16 2.81 1.87
CA THR A 63 -7.82 1.51 1.26
C THR A 63 -7.70 1.64 -0.26
N GLY A 64 -8.65 2.31 -0.91
CA GLY A 64 -8.61 2.56 -2.36
C GLY A 64 -7.37 3.35 -2.78
N ILE A 65 -7.07 4.45 -2.09
CA ILE A 65 -5.87 5.27 -2.34
C ILE A 65 -4.59 4.43 -2.16
N ALA A 66 -4.55 3.57 -1.14
CA ALA A 66 -3.41 2.70 -0.91
C ALA A 66 -3.24 1.66 -2.02
N LEU A 67 -4.32 1.01 -2.46
CA LEU A 67 -4.29 0.01 -3.51
C LEU A 67 -3.91 0.58 -4.88
N GLU A 68 -4.39 1.79 -5.22
CA GLU A 68 -4.02 2.47 -6.47
C GLU A 68 -2.49 2.64 -6.57
N GLY A 69 -1.84 3.02 -5.47
CA GLY A 69 -0.39 3.21 -5.43
C GLY A 69 0.40 1.90 -5.42
N LEU A 70 -0.27 0.81 -5.05
CA LEU A 70 0.27 -0.56 -5.05
C LEU A 70 0.05 -1.30 -6.38
N GLY A 71 -0.47 -0.63 -7.41
CA GLY A 71 -0.55 -1.16 -8.76
C GLY A 71 0.80 -1.71 -9.27
N ARG A 72 0.77 -2.88 -9.90
CA ARG A 72 1.96 -3.58 -10.42
C ARG A 72 2.21 -3.18 -11.86
N LYS A 73 3.46 -2.89 -12.21
CA LYS A 73 3.83 -2.46 -13.58
C LYS A 73 4.74 -3.47 -14.29
N ASN A 74 5.56 -4.21 -13.55
CA ASN A 74 6.52 -5.18 -14.05
C ASN A 74 6.49 -6.46 -13.20
N TRP A 75 5.38 -7.20 -13.31
CA TRP A 75 5.18 -8.43 -12.56
C TRP A 75 5.95 -9.60 -13.18
N SER A 76 6.76 -10.30 -12.38
CA SER A 76 7.34 -11.59 -12.75
C SER A 76 7.56 -12.47 -11.52
N ILE A 77 7.03 -13.69 -11.54
CA ILE A 77 7.34 -14.72 -10.54
C ILE A 77 8.72 -15.35 -10.82
N SER A 78 9.13 -15.40 -12.08
CA SER A 78 10.41 -15.98 -12.50
C SER A 78 11.49 -14.89 -12.58
N ARG A 79 12.54 -15.05 -11.77
CA ARG A 79 13.76 -14.23 -11.85
C ARG A 79 14.80 -15.04 -12.62
N LYS A 80 14.73 -15.00 -13.96
CA LYS A 80 15.84 -15.48 -14.79
C LYS A 80 17.00 -14.48 -14.75
#